data_AF-A0A1W1GYR4-F1
#
_entry.id   AF-A0A1W1GYR4-F1
#
_cell.length_a   1.000
_cell.length_b   1.000
_cell.length_c   1.000
_cell.angle_alpha   90.00
_cell.angle_beta   90.00
_cell.angle_gamma   90.00
#
_symmetry.space_group_name_H-M   'P 1'
#
loop_
_entity.id
_entity.type
_entity.pdbx_description
1 polymer ?
#
loop_
_entity_poly.entity_id
_entity_poly.type
_entity_poly.pdbx_seq_one_letter_code
_entity_poly.pdbx_strand_id
1 'polypeptide(L)'
;MAALLRMFLVVTALLLATPPAPAAASASTPAPLRCGRYVNAQNDAALVIDSHNRGRRLATGFDLESLQIERDGNGLVLVNLDDGVATALTASADGRRINDTLQDYQLRAPAVCQPVAVNAAGSCLADANRCMARLHAATPPQLLTACQQGVGAACSGLLLGYVDDALLAAASAKGVALATAAPAPCTTDAEREEVLTCRDARRDALAAAVAQASGQAFARGIDPAWVELPAAQRDQLQQLCLQQRAGRFCTEVAEQQLNARDPRAAVQALQVVCDSGRDSACERVEPLQALGAALRLVDATEPPCGLYRADGGTIDAVVFGDDGHATIGSQRSQVRLLDGAIHLRNDHGSDHVLRLLANGDLLGMDAWTGYQRYQRQPGAVRCEAAPTRDTAPSARR
;
A
#
# COMPACT_ATOMS: atom_id res chain seq x y z
N MET A 1 67.47 76.17 -12.89
CA MET A 1 68.72 75.39 -13.02
C MET A 1 68.36 73.98 -13.46
N ALA A 2 68.87 73.57 -14.63
CA ALA A 2 68.97 72.22 -15.24
C ALA A 2 67.67 71.35 -15.28
N ALA A 3 66.99 71.09 -16.40
CA ALA A 3 67.40 70.39 -17.64
C ALA A 3 68.06 69.02 -17.33
N LEU A 4 67.40 67.87 -17.47
CA LEU A 4 67.24 66.99 -18.66
C LEU A 4 66.89 65.59 -18.05
N LEU A 5 66.12 64.65 -18.59
CA LEU A 5 66.18 64.00 -19.91
C LEU A 5 64.98 63.01 -20.04
N ARG A 6 64.19 63.15 -21.11
CA ARG A 6 63.62 62.15 -22.06
C ARG A 6 63.55 60.66 -21.61
N MET A 7 62.54 59.84 -21.91
CA MET A 7 61.93 59.58 -23.23
C MET A 7 60.83 58.48 -23.08
N PHE A 8 59.68 58.64 -23.76
CA PHE A 8 58.82 57.64 -24.43
C PHE A 8 58.30 56.37 -23.69
N LEU A 9 56.96 56.27 -23.54
CA LEU A 9 56.12 55.38 -24.38
C LEU A 9 54.63 55.61 -24.10
N VAL A 10 53.91 56.00 -25.15
CA VAL A 10 52.44 56.07 -25.23
C VAL A 10 51.93 54.69 -25.59
N VAL A 11 51.04 54.11 -24.79
CA VAL A 11 50.16 53.01 -25.21
C VAL A 11 48.73 53.44 -24.90
N THR A 12 48.03 53.87 -25.95
CA THR A 12 46.61 54.16 -25.96
C THR A 12 45.86 52.83 -26.07
N ALA A 13 45.23 52.36 -24.99
CA ALA A 13 44.33 51.21 -25.04
C ALA A 13 42.91 51.68 -25.39
N LEU A 14 42.45 51.29 -26.58
CA LEU A 14 41.08 51.42 -27.08
C LEU A 14 40.14 50.57 -26.20
N LEU A 15 39.25 51.18 -25.42
CA LEU A 15 38.11 50.47 -24.82
C LEU A 15 36.97 50.38 -25.84
N LEU A 16 36.81 49.20 -26.43
CA LEU A 16 35.62 48.80 -27.19
C LEU A 16 34.50 48.47 -26.19
N ALA A 17 33.44 49.28 -26.18
CA ALA A 17 32.20 48.98 -25.49
C ALA A 17 31.44 47.87 -26.24
N THR A 18 31.45 46.66 -25.70
CA THR A 18 30.59 45.55 -26.14
C THR A 18 29.20 45.71 -25.54
N PRO A 19 28.11 45.69 -26.33
CA PRO A 19 26.77 45.64 -25.76
C PRO A 19 26.56 44.28 -25.06
N PRO A 20 25.83 44.24 -23.92
CA PRO A 20 25.49 42.98 -23.28
C PRO A 20 24.59 42.17 -24.21
N ALA A 21 25.07 40.99 -24.63
CA ALA A 21 24.23 40.01 -25.29
C ALA A 21 23.10 39.62 -24.33
N PRO A 22 21.83 39.60 -24.76
CA PRO A 22 20.78 39.00 -23.96
C PRO A 22 21.10 37.52 -23.83
N ALA A 23 21.49 37.09 -22.63
CA ALA A 23 21.43 35.69 -22.24
C ALA A 23 19.96 35.30 -22.29
N ALA A 24 19.51 34.85 -23.45
CA ALA A 24 18.30 34.06 -23.57
C ALA A 24 18.56 32.78 -22.78
N ALA A 25 18.22 32.81 -21.50
CA ALA A 25 17.93 31.60 -20.74
C ALA A 25 16.90 30.86 -21.60
N SER A 26 17.38 29.85 -22.32
CA SER A 26 16.52 28.94 -23.04
C SER A 26 15.68 28.29 -21.96
N ALA A 27 14.46 28.80 -21.76
CA ALA A 27 13.44 28.11 -21.02
C ALA A 27 13.37 26.73 -21.67
N SER A 28 13.93 25.74 -20.98
CA SER A 28 14.01 24.37 -21.47
C SER A 28 12.55 23.95 -21.63
N THR A 29 12.06 23.95 -22.87
CA THR A 29 10.75 23.36 -23.14
C THR A 29 10.95 21.90 -22.78
N PRO A 30 10.26 21.36 -21.76
CA PRO A 30 10.52 19.99 -21.36
C PRO A 30 10.27 19.10 -22.55
N ALA A 31 11.10 18.08 -22.64
CA ALA A 31 11.06 17.14 -23.74
C ALA A 31 9.62 16.63 -23.93
N PRO A 32 9.12 16.59 -25.19
CA PRO A 32 7.76 16.20 -25.46
C PRO A 32 7.55 14.73 -25.07
N LEU A 33 6.72 14.49 -24.05
CA LEU A 33 6.21 13.15 -23.76
C LEU A 33 5.32 12.71 -24.92
N ARG A 34 5.54 11.52 -25.48
CA ARG A 34 4.61 10.93 -26.45
C ARG A 34 3.66 9.99 -25.73
N CYS A 35 2.40 9.98 -26.15
CA CYS A 35 1.46 9.00 -25.63
C CYS A 35 1.68 7.63 -26.27
N GLY A 36 1.40 6.58 -25.52
CA GLY A 36 1.63 5.20 -25.92
C GLY A 36 2.26 4.34 -24.83
N ARG A 37 2.57 3.10 -25.20
CA ARG A 37 3.19 2.10 -24.32
C ARG A 37 4.70 2.10 -24.50
N TYR A 38 5.39 2.41 -23.41
CA TYR A 38 6.82 2.25 -23.24
C TYR A 38 7.09 0.95 -22.48
N VAL A 39 8.14 0.22 -22.85
CA VAL A 39 8.53 -1.01 -22.13
C VAL A 39 10.00 -0.95 -21.74
N ASN A 40 10.30 -1.51 -20.58
CA ASN A 40 11.64 -1.81 -20.14
C ASN A 40 12.08 -3.15 -20.77
N ALA A 41 13.27 -3.19 -21.36
CA ALA A 41 13.75 -4.38 -22.09
C ALA A 41 14.33 -5.46 -21.17
N GLN A 42 14.60 -5.16 -19.90
CA GLN A 42 15.22 -6.09 -18.96
C GLN A 42 14.19 -6.91 -18.17
N ASN A 43 13.02 -6.34 -17.87
CA ASN A 43 12.04 -6.97 -16.98
C ASN A 43 10.59 -6.95 -17.50
N ASP A 44 10.36 -6.45 -18.73
CA ASP A 44 9.05 -6.29 -19.36
C ASP A 44 8.06 -5.36 -18.64
N ALA A 45 8.52 -4.60 -17.65
CA ALA A 45 7.72 -3.54 -17.03
C ALA A 45 7.31 -2.51 -18.09
N ALA A 46 6.12 -1.95 -17.92
CA ALA A 46 5.56 -1.01 -18.88
C ALA A 46 5.09 0.28 -18.24
N LEU A 47 5.34 1.37 -18.94
CA LEU A 47 4.79 2.69 -18.64
C LEU A 47 3.87 3.08 -19.79
N VAL A 48 2.60 3.31 -19.48
CA VAL A 48 1.60 3.74 -20.46
C VAL A 48 1.30 5.20 -20.20
N ILE A 49 1.57 6.05 -21.18
CA ILE A 49 1.24 7.48 -21.13
C ILE A 49 -0.05 7.69 -21.91
N ASP A 50 -1.14 7.96 -21.21
CA ASP A 50 -2.47 8.11 -21.80
C ASP A 50 -2.72 9.55 -22.26
N SER A 51 -2.25 10.53 -21.47
CA SER A 51 -2.28 11.96 -21.77
C SER A 51 -1.06 12.66 -21.18
N HIS A 52 -0.92 13.97 -21.37
CA HIS A 52 0.19 14.73 -20.80
C HIS A 52 0.15 14.89 -19.28
N ASN A 53 -0.95 14.53 -18.62
CA ASN A 53 -1.06 14.57 -17.15
C ASN A 53 -1.51 13.26 -16.50
N ARG A 54 -1.70 12.19 -17.29
CA ARG A 54 -2.15 10.87 -16.81
C ARG A 54 -1.34 9.76 -17.46
N GLY A 55 -1.01 8.76 -16.65
CA GLY A 55 -0.41 7.54 -17.12
C GLY A 55 -0.67 6.39 -16.16
N ARG A 56 -0.14 5.23 -16.51
CA ARG A 56 -0.24 4.01 -15.72
C ARG A 56 1.07 3.25 -15.76
N ARG A 57 1.46 2.64 -14.66
CA ARG A 57 2.62 1.75 -14.59
C ARG A 57 2.15 0.33 -14.37
N LEU A 58 2.74 -0.59 -15.14
CA LEU A 58 2.59 -2.03 -14.95
C LEU A 58 3.98 -2.57 -14.64
N ALA A 59 4.28 -2.71 -13.34
CA ALA A 59 5.46 -3.43 -12.92
C ALA A 59 5.21 -4.93 -12.95
N THR A 60 6.24 -5.72 -13.27
CA THR A 60 6.13 -7.16 -13.44
C THR A 60 5.66 -7.83 -12.15
N GLY A 61 4.49 -8.46 -12.18
CA GLY A 61 3.87 -9.11 -11.02
C GLY A 61 3.09 -8.18 -10.06
N PHE A 62 3.03 -6.88 -10.37
CA PHE A 62 2.30 -5.88 -9.58
C PHE A 62 1.01 -5.45 -10.28
N ASP A 63 0.16 -4.74 -9.51
CA ASP A 63 -1.09 -4.17 -10.01
C ASP A 63 -0.80 -3.02 -10.99
N LEU A 64 -1.82 -2.66 -11.77
CA LEU A 64 -1.75 -1.48 -12.64
C LEU A 64 -1.85 -0.22 -11.78
N GLU A 65 -0.73 0.49 -11.62
CA GLU A 65 -0.63 1.67 -10.78
C GLU A 65 -1.08 2.91 -11.55
N SER A 66 -1.97 3.70 -10.95
CA SER A 66 -2.43 4.96 -11.54
C SER A 66 -1.44 6.08 -11.27
N LEU A 67 -1.03 6.79 -12.33
CA LEU A 67 -0.06 7.89 -12.24
C LEU A 67 -0.69 9.23 -12.59
N GLN A 68 -0.36 10.25 -11.79
CA GLN A 68 -0.50 11.65 -12.15
C GLN A 68 0.87 12.16 -12.66
N ILE A 69 0.88 12.77 -13.84
CA ILE A 69 2.08 13.34 -14.43
C ILE A 69 2.04 14.85 -14.21
N GLU A 70 3.06 15.36 -13.54
CA GLU A 70 3.14 16.77 -13.19
C GLU A 70 4.46 17.37 -13.62
N ARG A 71 4.48 18.69 -13.74
CA ARG A 71 5.70 19.45 -13.94
C ARG A 71 6.23 19.89 -12.59
N ASP A 72 7.51 19.64 -12.36
CA ASP A 72 8.22 20.12 -11.19
C ASP A 72 9.49 20.86 -11.62
N GLY A 73 9.49 22.19 -11.46
CA GLY A 73 10.50 23.07 -12.03
C GLY A 73 10.65 22.88 -13.55
N ASN A 74 11.86 22.50 -13.99
CA ASN A 74 12.19 22.23 -15.39
C ASN A 74 11.98 20.75 -15.79
N GLY A 75 11.61 19.90 -14.84
CA GLY A 75 11.43 18.46 -15.02
C GLY A 75 9.96 18.04 -15.03
N LEU A 76 9.78 16.74 -15.17
CA LEU A 76 8.50 16.05 -15.00
C LEU A 76 8.62 15.10 -13.81
N VAL A 77 7.52 14.85 -13.13
CA VAL A 77 7.43 13.86 -12.06
C VAL A 77 6.24 12.94 -12.33
N LEU A 78 6.44 11.65 -12.07
CA LEU A 78 5.39 10.64 -12.01
C LEU A 78 4.99 10.47 -10.55
N VAL A 79 3.78 10.85 -10.21
CA VAL A 79 3.21 10.65 -8.87
C VAL A 79 2.33 9.41 -8.92
N ASN A 80 2.73 8.35 -8.23
CA ASN A 80 1.89 7.17 -8.05
C ASN A 80 0.79 7.50 -7.04
N LEU A 81 -0.47 7.41 -7.49
CA LEU A 81 -1.63 7.78 -6.70
C LEU A 81 -1.99 6.72 -5.65
N ASP A 82 -1.52 5.48 -5.80
CA ASP A 82 -1.84 4.37 -4.91
C ASP A 82 -0.92 4.33 -3.68
N ASP A 83 0.38 4.62 -3.84
CA ASP A 83 1.36 4.63 -2.73
C ASP A 83 1.87 6.03 -2.34
N GLY A 84 1.57 7.06 -3.14
CA GLY A 84 1.97 8.43 -2.92
C GLY A 84 3.42 8.74 -3.28
N VAL A 85 4.14 7.82 -3.92
CA VAL A 85 5.55 8.00 -4.29
C VAL A 85 5.66 8.85 -5.56
N ALA A 86 6.41 9.95 -5.46
CA ALA A 86 6.78 10.79 -6.59
C ALA A 86 8.17 10.41 -7.12
N THR A 87 8.26 10.17 -8.42
CA THR A 87 9.50 9.79 -9.09
C THR A 87 9.82 10.78 -10.20
N ALA A 88 11.06 11.28 -10.25
CA ALA A 88 11.49 12.19 -11.31
C ALA A 88 11.49 11.48 -12.67
N LEU A 89 11.12 12.22 -13.72
CA LEU A 89 10.98 11.72 -15.07
C LEU A 89 11.80 12.56 -16.04
N THR A 90 12.60 11.88 -16.85
CA THR A 90 13.31 12.47 -17.97
C THR A 90 12.90 11.78 -19.26
N ALA A 91 12.66 12.57 -20.31
CA ALA A 91 12.35 12.06 -21.63
C ALA A 91 13.42 12.50 -22.63
N SER A 92 13.74 11.64 -23.60
CA SER A 92 14.62 12.00 -24.71
C SER A 92 13.98 13.11 -25.57
N ALA A 93 14.79 13.84 -26.34
CA ALA A 93 14.31 14.94 -27.18
C ALA A 93 13.25 14.51 -28.22
N ASP A 94 13.30 13.26 -28.68
CA ASP A 94 12.31 12.66 -29.60
C ASP A 94 11.11 12.04 -28.87
N GLY A 95 11.10 12.06 -27.53
CA GLY A 95 10.07 11.49 -26.67
C GLY A 95 9.97 9.96 -26.74
N ARG A 96 10.93 9.26 -27.36
CA ARG A 96 10.88 7.79 -27.54
C ARG A 96 11.52 7.01 -26.41
N ARG A 97 12.32 7.64 -25.57
CA ARG A 97 12.90 7.04 -24.36
C ARG A 97 12.50 7.85 -23.15
N ILE A 98 12.20 7.14 -22.08
CA ILE A 98 11.86 7.72 -20.78
C ILE A 98 12.72 7.03 -19.74
N ASN A 99 13.31 7.81 -18.84
CA ASN A 99 13.97 7.31 -17.64
C ASN A 99 13.27 7.91 -16.42
N ASP A 100 12.81 7.07 -15.52
CA ASP A 100 12.13 7.48 -14.28
C ASP A 100 13.00 7.25 -13.04
N THR A 101 14.33 7.42 -13.16
CA THR A 101 15.37 7.13 -12.15
C THR A 101 15.49 5.67 -11.70
N LEU A 102 14.44 4.88 -11.84
CA LEU A 102 14.40 3.46 -11.49
C LEU A 102 14.67 2.59 -12.72
N GLN A 103 14.10 2.95 -13.86
CA GLN A 103 14.13 2.14 -15.07
C GLN A 103 14.21 3.00 -16.33
N ASP A 104 14.78 2.40 -17.38
CA ASP A 104 14.77 2.92 -18.75
C ASP A 104 13.67 2.25 -19.56
N TYR A 105 12.81 3.04 -20.19
CA TYR A 105 11.75 2.56 -21.06
C TYR A 105 11.92 3.09 -22.48
N GLN A 106 11.52 2.26 -23.45
CA GLN A 106 11.48 2.62 -24.86
C GLN A 106 10.06 2.50 -25.41
N LEU A 107 9.66 3.49 -26.22
CA LEU A 107 8.35 3.52 -26.85
C LEU A 107 8.23 2.36 -27.85
N ARG A 108 7.29 1.44 -27.59
CA ARG A 108 7.00 0.29 -28.46
C ARG A 108 5.75 0.49 -29.28
N ALA A 109 4.70 1.01 -28.67
CA ALA A 109 3.42 1.24 -29.32
C ALA A 109 3.00 2.71 -29.12
N PRO A 110 3.29 3.59 -30.10
CA PRO A 110 2.79 4.97 -30.08
C PRO A 110 1.26 5.00 -30.11
N ALA A 111 0.67 5.96 -29.41
CA ALA A 111 -0.76 6.21 -29.40
C ALA A 111 -1.08 7.70 -29.58
N VAL A 112 -2.32 8.01 -29.95
CA VAL A 112 -2.84 9.38 -29.93
C VAL A 112 -3.11 9.76 -28.48
N CYS A 113 -2.60 10.92 -28.05
CA CYS A 113 -2.86 11.42 -26.70
C CYS A 113 -4.33 11.68 -26.48
N GLN A 114 -4.84 11.21 -25.34
CA GLN A 114 -6.14 11.62 -24.85
C GLN A 114 -6.12 13.09 -24.40
N PRO A 115 -7.28 13.77 -24.35
CA PRO A 115 -7.39 15.09 -23.76
C PRO A 115 -6.83 15.11 -22.32
N VAL A 116 -6.14 16.20 -21.97
CA VAL A 116 -5.63 16.42 -20.62
C VAL A 116 -6.82 16.45 -19.64
N ALA A 117 -6.73 15.68 -18.56
CA ALA A 117 -7.77 15.66 -17.55
C ALA A 117 -7.82 17.00 -16.82
N VAL A 118 -9.01 17.58 -16.69
CA VAL A 118 -9.20 18.84 -15.95
C VAL A 118 -9.44 18.51 -14.48
N ASN A 119 -8.47 18.82 -13.64
CA ASN A 119 -8.58 18.65 -12.19
C ASN A 119 -9.11 19.94 -11.55
N ALA A 120 -10.00 19.81 -10.56
CA ALA A 120 -10.58 20.97 -9.87
C ALA A 120 -9.47 21.79 -9.18
N ALA A 121 -9.54 23.12 -9.28
CA ALA A 121 -8.56 24.00 -8.65
C ALA A 121 -8.50 23.76 -7.13
N GLY A 122 -7.29 23.60 -6.58
CA GLY A 122 -7.07 23.30 -5.17
C GLY A 122 -7.37 21.85 -4.75
N SER A 123 -7.76 20.98 -5.68
CA SER A 123 -7.85 19.53 -5.42
C SER A 123 -6.45 18.90 -5.28
N CYS A 124 -6.40 17.75 -4.62
CA CYS A 124 -5.17 16.97 -4.50
C CYS A 124 -4.62 16.61 -5.89
N LEU A 125 -5.47 16.24 -6.85
CA LEU A 125 -5.05 15.91 -8.21
C LEU A 125 -4.53 17.12 -9.02
N ALA A 126 -4.84 18.35 -8.63
CA ALA A 126 -4.32 19.54 -9.32
C ALA A 126 -2.87 19.87 -8.94
N ASP A 127 -2.39 19.37 -7.80
CA ASP A 127 -1.01 19.47 -7.31
C ASP A 127 -0.69 18.21 -6.48
N ALA A 128 -0.67 17.07 -7.15
CA ALA A 128 -0.58 15.75 -6.55
C ALA A 128 0.75 15.57 -5.84
N ASN A 129 1.87 16.02 -6.41
CA ASN A 129 3.18 15.89 -5.76
C ASN A 129 3.20 16.58 -4.39
N ARG A 130 2.73 17.85 -4.33
CA ARG A 130 2.62 18.58 -3.06
C ARG A 130 1.58 17.96 -2.13
N CYS A 131 0.48 17.48 -2.67
CA CYS A 131 -0.55 16.82 -1.88
C CYS A 131 -0.01 15.55 -1.20
N MET A 132 0.66 14.65 -1.93
CA MET A 132 1.28 13.42 -1.40
C MET A 132 2.27 13.75 -0.29
N ALA A 133 3.12 14.75 -0.51
CA ALA A 133 4.08 15.22 0.49
C ALA A 133 3.40 15.68 1.79
N ARG A 134 2.10 16.03 1.78
CA ARG A 134 1.33 16.47 2.94
C ARG A 134 0.33 15.44 3.46
N LEU A 135 0.14 14.30 2.78
CA LEU A 135 -0.84 13.29 3.21
C LEU A 135 -0.51 12.76 4.60
N HIS A 136 0.77 12.56 4.90
CA HIS A 136 1.23 12.14 6.22
C HIS A 136 0.83 13.11 7.36
N ALA A 137 0.52 14.37 7.04
CA ALA A 137 0.04 15.41 7.97
C ALA A 137 -1.47 15.72 7.85
N ALA A 138 -2.18 15.11 6.88
CA ALA A 138 -3.58 15.38 6.59
C ALA A 138 -4.54 14.80 7.64
N THR A 139 -5.51 15.60 8.09
CA THR A 139 -6.58 15.16 9.02
C THR A 139 -7.52 14.13 8.36
N PRO A 140 -8.30 13.35 9.13
CA PRO A 140 -9.22 12.37 8.55
C PRO A 140 -10.19 12.95 7.51
N PRO A 141 -10.81 14.14 7.71
CA PRO A 141 -11.64 14.77 6.66
C PRO A 141 -10.85 15.13 5.39
N GLN A 142 -9.58 15.52 5.52
CA GLN A 142 -8.72 15.82 4.37
C GLN A 142 -8.35 14.55 3.60
N LEU A 143 -8.03 13.47 4.31
CA LEU A 143 -7.76 12.15 3.73
C LEU A 143 -9.00 11.62 2.99
N LEU A 144 -10.19 11.71 3.60
CA LEU A 144 -11.44 11.33 2.97
C LEU A 144 -11.70 12.13 1.68
N THR A 145 -11.49 13.44 1.73
CA THR A 145 -11.69 14.32 0.56
C THR A 145 -10.72 13.96 -0.57
N ALA A 146 -9.44 13.72 -0.28
CA ALA A 146 -8.46 13.32 -1.28
C ALA A 146 -8.74 11.90 -1.81
N CYS A 147 -9.13 10.97 -0.95
CA CYS A 147 -9.56 9.63 -1.35
C CYS A 147 -10.73 9.69 -2.34
N GLN A 148 -11.75 10.51 -2.07
CA GLN A 148 -12.89 10.73 -2.97
C GLN A 148 -12.50 11.35 -4.31
N GLN A 149 -11.33 11.97 -4.41
CA GLN A 149 -10.75 12.50 -5.65
C GLN A 149 -9.94 11.44 -6.42
N GLY A 150 -9.93 10.17 -6.00
CA GLY A 150 -9.18 9.10 -6.67
C GLY A 150 -7.71 9.01 -6.24
N VAL A 151 -7.39 9.48 -5.05
CA VAL A 151 -6.03 9.37 -4.48
C VAL A 151 -5.98 8.17 -3.53
N GLY A 152 -5.52 7.02 -4.06
CA GLY A 152 -5.44 5.75 -3.33
C GLY A 152 -4.65 5.84 -2.03
N ALA A 153 -3.50 6.53 -2.04
CA ALA A 153 -2.67 6.73 -0.85
C ALA A 153 -3.40 7.46 0.28
N ALA A 154 -4.34 8.36 -0.06
CA ALA A 154 -5.17 9.03 0.93
C ALA A 154 -6.26 8.10 1.49
N CYS A 155 -6.78 7.18 0.68
CA CYS A 155 -7.69 6.13 1.13
C CYS A 155 -7.00 5.19 2.12
N SER A 156 -5.79 4.72 1.80
CA SER A 156 -4.96 3.91 2.70
C SER A 156 -4.62 4.66 3.99
N GLY A 157 -4.28 5.95 3.90
CA GLY A 157 -4.05 6.78 5.09
C GLY A 157 -5.29 6.94 5.97
N LEU A 158 -6.50 7.04 5.38
CA LEU A 158 -7.75 7.08 6.14
C LEU A 158 -8.00 5.76 6.89
N LEU A 159 -7.79 4.62 6.22
CA LEU A 159 -7.91 3.29 6.81
C LEU A 159 -6.94 3.13 7.99
N LEU A 160 -5.67 3.50 7.80
CA LEU A 160 -4.66 3.42 8.85
C LEU A 160 -5.07 4.21 10.09
N GLY A 161 -5.60 5.43 9.91
CA GLY A 161 -6.12 6.22 11.02
C GLY A 161 -7.25 5.52 11.80
N TYR A 162 -8.15 4.81 11.12
CA TYR A 162 -9.20 4.01 11.79
C TYR A 162 -8.62 2.83 12.56
N VAL A 163 -7.60 2.15 12.02
CA VAL A 163 -6.91 1.06 12.69
C VAL A 163 -6.19 1.55 13.95
N ASP A 164 -5.49 2.69 13.86
CA ASP A 164 -4.82 3.31 15.01
C ASP A 164 -5.83 3.66 16.12
N ASP A 165 -6.96 4.27 15.77
CA ASP A 165 -8.02 4.62 16.72
C ASP A 165 -8.63 3.36 17.38
N ALA A 166 -8.90 2.31 16.60
CA ALA A 166 -9.44 1.05 17.09
C ALA A 166 -8.46 0.33 18.03
N LEU A 167 -7.18 0.33 17.69
CA LEU A 167 -6.12 -0.24 18.51
C LEU A 167 -5.98 0.51 19.83
N LEU A 168 -5.96 1.85 19.81
CA LEU A 168 -5.88 2.67 21.02
C LEU A 168 -7.09 2.42 21.94
N ALA A 169 -8.29 2.27 21.37
CA ALA A 169 -9.49 1.93 22.12
C ALA A 169 -9.39 0.52 22.75
N ALA A 170 -8.94 -0.48 21.99
CA ALA A 170 -8.76 -1.85 22.48
C ALA A 170 -7.69 -1.93 23.59
N ALA A 171 -6.56 -1.25 23.40
CA ALA A 171 -5.50 -1.16 24.39
C ALA A 171 -6.01 -0.50 25.68
N SER A 172 -6.73 0.62 25.56
CA SER A 172 -7.34 1.31 26.71
C SER A 172 -8.29 0.40 27.48
N ALA A 173 -9.13 -0.38 26.78
CA ALA A 173 -10.05 -1.34 27.40
C ALA A 173 -9.33 -2.46 28.18
N LYS A 174 -8.10 -2.81 27.81
CA LYS A 174 -7.21 -3.73 28.55
C LYS A 174 -6.35 -3.01 29.60
N GLY A 175 -6.66 -1.76 29.94
CA GLY A 175 -5.96 -0.96 30.94
C GLY A 175 -4.53 -0.58 30.54
N VAL A 176 -4.23 -0.52 29.24
CA VAL A 176 -2.93 -0.01 28.76
C VAL A 176 -2.90 1.48 29.06
N ALA A 177 -1.93 1.92 29.87
CA ALA A 177 -1.73 3.32 30.12
C ALA A 177 -1.13 3.93 28.85
N LEU A 178 -1.99 4.51 28.02
CA LEU A 178 -1.55 5.31 26.89
C LEU A 178 -0.72 6.47 27.43
N ALA A 179 0.42 6.77 26.80
CA ALA A 179 1.19 7.95 27.16
C ALA A 179 0.30 9.19 26.98
N THR A 180 -0.23 9.72 28.09
CA THR A 180 -1.11 10.89 28.11
C THR A 180 -0.36 12.20 27.92
N ALA A 181 0.92 12.16 27.55
CA ALA A 181 1.64 13.36 27.14
C ALA A 181 1.12 13.77 25.75
N ALA A 182 -0.09 14.32 25.74
CA ALA A 182 -0.56 15.13 24.62
C ALA A 182 0.59 16.11 24.32
N PRO A 183 1.08 16.14 23.07
CA PRO A 183 2.15 17.06 22.70
C PRO A 183 1.75 18.47 23.15
N ALA A 184 2.69 19.19 23.75
CA ALA A 184 2.42 20.51 24.31
C ALA A 184 1.63 21.34 23.28
N PRO A 185 0.54 22.04 23.69
CA PRO A 185 -0.22 22.85 22.76
C PRO A 185 0.73 23.82 22.05
N CYS A 186 0.59 24.03 20.73
CA CYS A 186 1.39 25.04 20.02
C CYS A 186 1.14 26.39 20.71
N THR A 187 2.07 26.84 21.55
CA THR A 187 1.81 27.94 22.49
C THR A 187 2.24 29.28 21.94
N THR A 188 3.18 29.32 21.01
CA THR A 188 3.65 30.57 20.41
C THR A 188 2.91 30.88 19.11
N ASP A 189 2.75 32.17 18.82
CA ASP A 189 2.11 32.61 17.59
C ASP A 189 2.98 32.32 16.34
N ALA A 190 4.30 32.21 16.50
CA ALA A 190 5.23 31.75 15.47
C ALA A 190 5.06 30.25 15.15
N GLU A 191 4.83 29.37 16.15
CA GLU A 191 4.50 27.96 15.95
C GLU A 191 3.07 27.74 15.41
N ARG A 192 2.17 28.70 15.63
CA ARG A 192 0.83 28.71 15.02
C ARG A 192 0.86 29.15 13.57
N GLU A 193 1.78 30.05 13.20
CA GLU A 193 1.94 30.55 11.84
C GLU A 193 2.77 29.59 10.97
N GLU A 194 3.71 28.86 11.57
CA GLU A 194 4.43 27.73 10.98
C GLU A 194 3.64 26.40 11.15
N VAL A 195 2.40 26.40 10.64
CA VAL A 195 1.35 25.36 10.79
C VAL A 195 1.81 23.91 10.55
N LEU A 196 2.93 23.68 9.88
CA LEU A 196 3.44 22.35 9.52
C LEU A 196 4.23 21.70 10.67
N THR A 197 5.23 22.39 11.23
CA THR A 197 6.16 21.79 12.21
C THR A 197 5.46 21.37 13.51
N CYS A 198 4.52 22.15 14.01
CA CYS A 198 3.75 21.78 15.21
C CYS A 198 2.77 20.62 14.94
N ARG A 199 2.17 20.56 13.74
CA ARG A 199 1.29 19.43 13.37
C ARG A 199 2.08 18.14 13.23
N ASP A 200 3.27 18.21 12.65
CA ASP A 200 4.16 17.08 12.47
C ASP A 200 4.62 16.56 13.84
N ALA A 201 5.09 17.43 14.74
CA ALA A 201 5.45 17.05 16.10
C ALA A 201 4.29 16.40 16.87
N ARG A 202 3.06 16.89 16.68
CA ARG A 202 1.88 16.28 17.30
C ARG A 202 1.56 14.90 16.74
N ARG A 203 1.78 14.69 15.44
CA ARG A 203 1.61 13.39 14.79
C ARG A 203 2.70 12.41 15.18
N ASP A 204 3.95 12.83 15.25
CA ASP A 204 5.05 11.98 15.71
C ASP A 204 4.80 11.48 17.14
N ALA A 205 4.30 12.35 18.01
CA ALA A 205 3.87 11.97 19.36
C ALA A 205 2.72 10.95 19.34
N LEU A 206 1.73 11.12 18.47
CA LEU A 206 0.64 10.14 18.30
C LEU A 206 1.17 8.80 17.77
N ALA A 207 2.00 8.81 16.73
CA ALA A 207 2.60 7.62 16.16
C ALA A 207 3.44 6.85 17.19
N ALA A 208 4.22 7.57 18.01
CA ALA A 208 4.96 6.99 19.13
C ALA A 208 4.03 6.38 20.19
N ALA A 209 2.93 7.07 20.53
CA ALA A 209 1.93 6.56 21.47
C ALA A 209 1.22 5.32 20.94
N VAL A 210 0.85 5.28 19.65
CA VAL A 210 0.30 4.11 18.96
C VAL A 210 1.31 2.98 18.99
N ALA A 211 2.57 3.20 18.58
CA ALA A 211 3.60 2.16 18.59
C ALA A 211 3.83 1.57 20.00
N GLN A 212 3.85 2.42 21.04
CA GLN A 212 3.93 1.97 22.43
C GLN A 212 2.69 1.17 22.84
N ALA A 213 1.49 1.65 22.48
CA ALA A 213 0.23 0.97 22.74
C ALA A 213 0.18 -0.39 22.05
N SER A 214 0.57 -0.48 20.77
CA SER A 214 0.68 -1.73 20.01
C SER A 214 1.53 -2.76 20.74
N GLY A 215 2.73 -2.38 21.18
CA GLY A 215 3.63 -3.29 21.88
C GLY A 215 3.05 -3.79 23.21
N GLN A 216 2.40 -2.90 23.98
CA GLN A 216 1.77 -3.27 25.26
C GLN A 216 0.47 -4.06 25.06
N ALA A 217 -0.30 -3.74 24.03
CA ALA A 217 -1.52 -4.44 23.64
C ALA A 217 -1.17 -5.88 23.20
N PHE A 218 -0.12 -6.04 22.40
CA PHE A 218 0.43 -7.35 22.02
C PHE A 218 0.84 -8.18 23.24
N ALA A 219 1.55 -7.59 24.20
CA ALA A 219 1.89 -8.25 25.46
C ALA A 219 0.66 -8.68 26.29
N ARG A 220 -0.51 -8.10 26.02
CA ARG A 220 -1.80 -8.41 26.67
C ARG A 220 -2.74 -9.22 25.76
N GLY A 221 -2.22 -9.79 24.69
CA GLY A 221 -2.94 -10.69 23.79
C GLY A 221 -3.84 -9.99 22.77
N ILE A 222 -3.68 -8.68 22.54
CA ILE A 222 -4.28 -8.00 21.39
C ILE A 222 -3.24 -7.99 20.29
N ASP A 223 -3.48 -8.70 19.19
CA ASP A 223 -2.63 -8.58 18.02
C ASP A 223 -3.09 -7.38 17.17
N PRO A 224 -2.26 -6.33 17.00
CA PRO A 224 -2.61 -5.16 16.19
C PRO A 224 -3.00 -5.49 14.75
N ALA A 225 -2.49 -6.58 14.19
CA ALA A 225 -2.84 -7.02 12.84
C ALA A 225 -4.31 -7.48 12.72
N TRP A 226 -4.95 -7.84 13.84
CA TRP A 226 -6.29 -8.41 13.90
C TRP A 226 -7.29 -7.54 14.65
N VAL A 227 -6.98 -6.25 14.86
CA VAL A 227 -7.96 -5.35 15.47
C VAL A 227 -9.17 -5.18 14.55
N GLU A 228 -10.35 -5.54 15.04
CA GLU A 228 -11.59 -5.41 14.27
C GLU A 228 -12.06 -3.95 14.27
N LEU A 229 -12.13 -3.33 13.09
CA LEU A 229 -12.75 -2.02 12.93
C LEU A 229 -14.27 -2.08 13.15
N PRO A 230 -14.92 -1.05 13.70
CA PRO A 230 -16.37 -0.91 13.72
C PRO A 230 -17.03 -1.09 12.34
N ALA A 231 -18.20 -1.73 12.29
CA ALA A 231 -18.91 -2.05 11.05
C ALA A 231 -19.12 -0.82 10.13
N ALA A 232 -19.53 0.32 10.71
CA ALA A 232 -19.75 1.55 9.94
C ALA A 232 -18.48 2.05 9.22
N GLN A 233 -17.31 1.92 9.86
CA GLN A 233 -16.03 2.29 9.24
C GLN A 233 -15.68 1.30 8.13
N ARG A 234 -15.86 0.00 8.35
CA ARG A 234 -15.63 -1.02 7.31
C ARG A 234 -16.53 -0.83 6.11
N ASP A 235 -17.81 -0.52 6.31
CA ASP A 235 -18.77 -0.27 5.24
C ASP A 235 -18.38 0.97 4.42
N GLN A 236 -17.95 2.04 5.08
CA GLN A 236 -17.44 3.24 4.40
C GLN A 236 -16.19 2.93 3.56
N LEU A 237 -15.24 2.18 4.13
CA LEU A 237 -14.02 1.77 3.42
C LEU A 237 -14.34 0.86 2.23
N GLN A 238 -15.28 -0.08 2.38
CA GLN A 238 -15.78 -0.92 1.30
C GLN A 238 -16.34 -0.07 0.14
N GLN A 239 -17.20 0.90 0.46
CA GLN A 239 -17.77 1.79 -0.55
C GLN A 239 -16.70 2.60 -1.27
N LEU A 240 -15.73 3.16 -0.54
CA LEU A 240 -14.62 3.89 -1.13
C LEU A 240 -13.78 2.98 -2.04
N CYS A 241 -13.50 1.74 -1.64
CA CYS A 241 -12.72 0.82 -2.48
C CYS A 241 -13.46 0.55 -3.81
N LEU A 242 -14.75 0.22 -3.75
CA LEU A 242 -15.54 -0.07 -4.94
C LEU A 242 -15.71 1.15 -5.86
N GLN A 243 -15.71 2.36 -5.30
CA GLN A 243 -15.82 3.61 -6.05
C GLN A 243 -14.49 4.04 -6.68
N GLN A 244 -13.42 4.09 -5.90
CA GLN A 244 -12.14 4.65 -6.31
C GLN A 244 -11.27 3.64 -7.07
N ARG A 245 -11.48 2.35 -6.79
CA ARG A 245 -10.82 1.22 -7.43
C ARG A 245 -9.28 1.24 -7.34
N ALA A 246 -8.74 1.86 -6.30
CA ALA A 246 -7.31 1.84 -5.99
C ALA A 246 -6.89 0.45 -5.49
N GLY A 247 -6.04 -0.25 -6.25
CA GLY A 247 -5.78 -1.68 -6.05
C GLY A 247 -5.17 -2.03 -4.68
N ARG A 248 -4.16 -1.26 -4.27
CA ARG A 248 -3.54 -1.39 -2.94
C ARG A 248 -4.57 -1.20 -1.83
N PHE A 249 -5.30 -0.09 -1.87
CA PHE A 249 -6.33 0.23 -0.88
C PHE A 249 -7.40 -0.86 -0.81
N CYS A 250 -7.88 -1.37 -1.95
CA CYS A 250 -8.86 -2.45 -1.97
C CYS A 250 -8.34 -3.76 -1.37
N THR A 251 -7.04 -4.04 -1.49
CA THR A 251 -6.41 -5.18 -0.80
C THR A 251 -6.43 -4.99 0.72
N GLU A 252 -6.08 -3.79 1.19
CA GLU A 252 -6.14 -3.43 2.62
C GLU A 252 -7.58 -3.50 3.17
N VAL A 253 -8.57 -3.05 2.39
CA VAL A 253 -10.00 -3.19 2.74
C VAL A 253 -10.41 -4.66 2.85
N ALA A 254 -9.97 -5.50 1.91
CA ALA A 254 -10.29 -6.92 1.95
C ALA A 254 -9.79 -7.58 3.24
N GLU A 255 -8.58 -7.23 3.69
CA GLU A 255 -8.04 -7.68 4.96
C GLU A 255 -8.91 -7.25 6.14
N GLN A 256 -9.38 -5.99 6.18
CA GLN A 256 -10.29 -5.54 7.24
C GLN A 256 -11.62 -6.29 7.26
N GLN A 257 -12.15 -6.67 6.10
CA GLN A 257 -13.36 -7.50 6.03
C GLN A 257 -13.11 -8.93 6.49
N LEU A 258 -11.96 -9.50 6.15
CA LEU A 258 -11.54 -10.83 6.61
C LEU A 258 -11.32 -10.85 8.13
N ASN A 259 -10.70 -9.82 8.70
CA ASN A 259 -10.56 -9.64 10.14
C ASN A 259 -11.93 -9.68 10.82
N ALA A 260 -12.91 -8.99 10.25
CA ALA A 260 -14.30 -8.98 10.70
C ALA A 260 -15.13 -10.22 10.29
N ARG A 261 -14.48 -11.26 9.76
CA ARG A 261 -15.07 -12.53 9.34
C ARG A 261 -16.15 -12.40 8.24
N ASP A 262 -16.04 -11.40 7.38
CA ASP A 262 -16.87 -11.21 6.18
C ASP A 262 -16.07 -11.53 4.90
N PRO A 263 -15.90 -12.81 4.55
CA PRO A 263 -15.14 -13.20 3.38
C PRO A 263 -15.82 -12.79 2.06
N ARG A 264 -17.13 -12.49 2.06
CA ARG A 264 -17.83 -12.08 0.85
C ARG A 264 -17.51 -10.64 0.50
N ALA A 265 -17.54 -9.73 1.48
CA ALA A 265 -17.11 -8.35 1.28
C ALA A 265 -15.63 -8.27 0.89
N ALA A 266 -14.78 -9.12 1.49
CA ALA A 266 -13.37 -9.23 1.12
C ALA A 266 -13.16 -9.62 -0.35
N VAL A 267 -13.86 -10.65 -0.82
CA VAL A 267 -13.82 -11.08 -2.22
C VAL A 267 -14.28 -9.98 -3.19
N GLN A 268 -15.29 -9.18 -2.81
CA GLN A 268 -15.71 -8.03 -3.63
C GLN A 268 -14.62 -6.97 -3.74
N ALA A 269 -13.89 -6.68 -2.66
CA ALA A 269 -12.79 -5.73 -2.68
C ALA A 269 -11.60 -6.27 -3.50
N LEU A 270 -11.24 -7.55 -3.36
CA LEU A 270 -10.18 -8.18 -4.15
C LEU A 270 -10.52 -8.28 -5.64
N GLN A 271 -11.81 -8.42 -5.99
CA GLN A 271 -12.24 -8.44 -7.39
C GLN A 271 -11.86 -7.15 -8.13
N VAL A 272 -11.82 -6.00 -7.44
CA VAL A 272 -11.39 -4.73 -8.03
C VAL A 272 -9.95 -4.82 -8.55
N VAL A 273 -9.08 -5.52 -7.81
CA VAL A 273 -7.68 -5.74 -8.18
C VAL A 273 -7.59 -6.67 -9.39
N CYS A 274 -8.36 -7.75 -9.41
CA CYS A 274 -8.47 -8.63 -10.58
C CYS A 274 -8.93 -7.86 -11.83
N ASP A 275 -10.01 -7.07 -11.71
CA ASP A 275 -10.55 -6.27 -12.81
C ASP A 275 -9.56 -5.24 -13.38
N SER A 276 -8.52 -4.86 -12.61
CA SER A 276 -7.46 -3.96 -13.08
C SER A 276 -6.48 -4.64 -14.06
N GLY A 277 -6.65 -5.94 -14.31
CA GLY A 277 -5.84 -6.74 -15.24
C GLY A 277 -4.67 -7.46 -14.57
N ARG A 278 -4.73 -7.69 -13.25
CA ARG A 278 -3.71 -8.45 -12.53
C ARG A 278 -4.10 -9.93 -12.46
N ASP A 279 -3.56 -10.74 -13.36
CA ASP A 279 -3.89 -12.17 -13.49
C ASP A 279 -3.76 -12.92 -12.16
N SER A 280 -2.69 -12.69 -11.41
CA SER A 280 -2.49 -13.35 -10.11
C SER A 280 -3.51 -12.92 -9.03
N ALA A 281 -4.15 -11.75 -9.16
CA ALA A 281 -5.29 -11.41 -8.30
C ALA A 281 -6.55 -12.18 -8.73
N CYS A 282 -6.77 -12.35 -10.03
CA CYS A 282 -7.89 -13.15 -10.54
C CYS A 282 -7.80 -14.62 -10.13
N GLU A 283 -6.61 -15.23 -10.24
CA GLU A 283 -6.34 -16.61 -9.81
C GLU A 283 -6.68 -16.85 -8.33
N ARG A 284 -6.57 -15.81 -7.48
CA ARG A 284 -6.93 -15.87 -6.06
C ARG A 284 -8.43 -15.71 -5.82
N VAL A 285 -9.07 -14.83 -6.58
CA VAL A 285 -10.47 -14.45 -6.36
C VAL A 285 -11.44 -15.50 -6.92
N GLU A 286 -11.14 -16.08 -8.09
CA GLU A 286 -12.02 -17.05 -8.75
C GLU A 286 -12.34 -18.29 -7.87
N PRO A 287 -11.37 -18.96 -7.22
CA PRO A 287 -11.66 -20.10 -6.35
C PRO A 287 -12.53 -19.75 -5.13
N LEU A 288 -12.48 -18.50 -4.65
CA LEU A 288 -13.30 -18.03 -3.54
C LEU A 288 -14.72 -17.68 -3.99
N GLN A 289 -14.87 -17.09 -5.18
CA GLN A 289 -16.19 -16.83 -5.76
C GLN A 289 -16.94 -18.13 -6.08
N ALA A 290 -16.23 -19.14 -6.60
CA ALA A 290 -16.80 -20.45 -6.93
C ALA A 290 -17.43 -21.16 -5.72
N LEU A 291 -17.00 -20.84 -4.49
CA LEU A 291 -17.61 -21.37 -3.27
C LEU A 291 -19.03 -20.83 -3.02
N GLY A 292 -19.37 -19.63 -3.52
CA GLY A 292 -20.68 -19.01 -3.33
C GLY A 292 -21.14 -19.03 -1.87
N ALA A 293 -22.24 -19.73 -1.57
CA ALA A 293 -22.77 -19.84 -0.22
C ALA A 293 -21.84 -20.59 0.76
N ALA A 294 -20.95 -21.45 0.25
CA ALA A 294 -19.97 -22.19 1.04
C ALA A 294 -18.78 -21.33 1.49
N LEU A 295 -18.62 -20.12 0.96
CA LEU A 295 -17.66 -19.13 1.47
C LEU A 295 -18.17 -18.58 2.81
N ARG A 296 -17.98 -19.38 3.85
CA ARG A 296 -18.42 -19.12 5.22
C ARG A 296 -17.33 -19.59 6.17
N LEU A 297 -16.76 -18.66 6.92
CA LEU A 297 -15.79 -18.95 7.95
C LEU A 297 -16.46 -19.66 9.13
N VAL A 298 -15.72 -20.57 9.76
CA VAL A 298 -16.07 -21.24 11.02
C VAL A 298 -14.89 -21.19 11.96
N ASP A 299 -15.16 -21.17 13.26
CA ASP A 299 -14.10 -21.19 14.26
C ASP A 299 -13.46 -22.57 14.34
N ALA A 300 -12.13 -22.60 14.22
CA ALA A 300 -11.36 -23.81 14.51
C ALA A 300 -11.37 -24.04 16.03
N THR A 301 -11.88 -25.20 16.45
CA THR A 301 -11.86 -25.64 17.86
C THR A 301 -10.70 -26.58 18.16
N GLU A 302 -10.09 -27.14 17.12
CA GLU A 302 -8.93 -28.06 17.17
C GLU A 302 -7.99 -27.72 16.00
N PRO A 303 -6.66 -27.92 16.15
CA PRO A 303 -5.74 -27.76 15.04
C PRO A 303 -6.14 -28.64 13.86
N PRO A 304 -6.12 -28.13 12.60
CA PRO A 304 -6.31 -28.98 11.44
C PRO A 304 -5.26 -30.07 11.38
N CYS A 305 -5.55 -31.15 10.66
CA CYS A 305 -4.53 -32.12 10.27
C CYS A 305 -4.69 -32.52 8.80
N GLY A 306 -3.57 -32.60 8.09
CA GLY A 306 -3.54 -32.91 6.67
C GLY A 306 -2.58 -32.03 5.88
N LEU A 307 -2.41 -32.37 4.61
CA LEU A 307 -1.84 -31.46 3.62
C LEU A 307 -2.96 -30.59 3.04
N TYR A 308 -2.72 -29.29 3.00
CA TYR A 308 -3.59 -28.30 2.40
C TYR A 308 -2.81 -27.58 1.29
N ARG A 309 -3.40 -27.45 0.10
CA ARG A 309 -2.77 -26.81 -1.06
C ARG A 309 -3.63 -25.68 -1.61
N ALA A 310 -2.99 -24.57 -1.96
CA ALA A 310 -3.56 -23.50 -2.77
C ALA A 310 -2.98 -23.57 -4.19
N ASP A 311 -3.73 -23.09 -5.17
CA ASP A 311 -3.34 -23.13 -6.58
C ASP A 311 -2.33 -22.02 -6.97
N GLY A 312 -2.00 -21.11 -6.06
CA GLY A 312 -1.03 -20.03 -6.28
C GLY A 312 -0.37 -19.50 -5.00
N GLY A 313 0.12 -18.25 -5.06
CA GLY A 313 0.69 -17.47 -3.95
C GLY A 313 2.04 -17.96 -3.40
N THR A 314 2.62 -17.19 -2.47
CA THR A 314 3.95 -17.47 -1.90
C THR A 314 3.96 -18.74 -1.04
N ILE A 315 2.87 -18.97 -0.31
CA ILE A 315 2.66 -20.18 0.48
C ILE A 315 1.60 -20.99 -0.26
N ASP A 316 2.01 -22.01 -1.00
CA ASP A 316 1.15 -22.87 -1.81
C ASP A 316 0.76 -24.18 -1.09
N ALA A 317 1.47 -24.54 -0.02
CA ALA A 317 1.23 -25.76 0.74
C ALA A 317 1.49 -25.57 2.24
N VAL A 318 0.58 -26.11 3.04
CA VAL A 318 0.71 -26.21 4.50
C VAL A 318 0.42 -27.63 4.93
N VAL A 319 1.37 -28.25 5.64
CA VAL A 319 1.24 -29.61 6.17
C VAL A 319 1.03 -29.52 7.67
N PHE A 320 -0.17 -29.83 8.14
CA PHE A 320 -0.46 -29.93 9.56
C PHE A 320 -0.25 -31.36 10.07
N GLY A 321 0.54 -31.49 11.13
CA GLY A 321 0.74 -32.74 11.86
C GLY A 321 -0.04 -32.80 13.18
N ASP A 322 -0.04 -33.97 13.81
CA ASP A 322 -0.76 -34.22 15.07
C ASP A 322 -0.04 -33.67 16.31
N ASP A 323 1.20 -33.21 16.16
CA ASP A 323 2.06 -32.72 17.24
C ASP A 323 1.90 -31.21 17.52
N GLY A 324 0.83 -30.59 17.04
CA GLY A 324 0.56 -29.16 17.20
C GLY A 324 1.48 -28.26 16.37
N HIS A 325 2.10 -28.79 15.32
CA HIS A 325 2.92 -28.02 14.39
C HIS A 325 2.43 -28.15 12.95
N ALA A 326 2.72 -27.12 12.16
CA ALA A 326 2.57 -27.12 10.73
C ALA A 326 3.94 -26.99 10.05
N THR A 327 4.04 -27.44 8.81
CA THR A 327 5.23 -27.27 7.98
C THR A 327 4.85 -26.48 6.72
N ILE A 328 5.59 -25.41 6.46
CA ILE A 328 5.49 -24.56 5.27
C ILE A 328 6.84 -24.62 4.56
N GLY A 329 6.90 -25.23 3.37
CA GLY A 329 8.17 -25.56 2.73
C GLY A 329 9.04 -26.43 3.64
N SER A 330 10.22 -25.93 4.02
CA SER A 330 11.13 -26.59 4.98
C SER A 330 11.02 -26.05 6.41
N GLN A 331 10.19 -25.04 6.64
CA GLN A 331 10.06 -24.36 7.92
C GLN A 331 8.95 -24.99 8.75
N ARG A 332 9.23 -25.19 10.03
CA ARG A 332 8.27 -25.68 11.01
C ARG A 332 7.68 -24.48 11.76
N SER A 333 6.37 -24.51 11.97
CA SER A 333 5.63 -23.46 12.65
C SER A 333 4.79 -24.04 13.78
N GLN A 334 4.75 -23.38 14.91
CA GLN A 334 3.86 -23.74 16.00
C GLN A 334 2.44 -23.33 15.65
N VAL A 335 1.49 -24.26 15.78
CA VAL A 335 0.07 -23.98 15.56
C VAL A 335 -0.56 -23.49 16.86
N ARG A 336 -1.26 -22.35 16.80
CA ARG A 336 -2.03 -21.80 17.91
C ARG A 336 -3.44 -21.46 17.44
N LEU A 337 -4.42 -21.70 18.30
CA LEU A 337 -5.79 -21.27 18.06
C LEU A 337 -6.06 -20.01 18.88
N LEU A 338 -6.37 -18.92 18.20
CA LEU A 338 -6.71 -17.63 18.81
C LEU A 338 -8.01 -17.15 18.17
N ASP A 339 -9.06 -17.00 18.98
CA ASP A 339 -10.40 -16.58 18.53
C ASP A 339 -10.89 -17.33 17.27
N GLY A 340 -10.68 -18.65 17.25
CA GLY A 340 -11.08 -19.54 16.15
C GLY A 340 -10.23 -19.42 14.88
N ALA A 341 -9.21 -18.57 14.84
CA ALA A 341 -8.19 -18.51 13.80
C ALA A 341 -7.02 -19.45 14.11
N ILE A 342 -6.36 -19.91 13.06
CA ILE A 342 -5.19 -20.78 13.10
C ILE A 342 -3.96 -19.92 12.83
N HIS A 343 -3.20 -19.64 13.88
CA HIS A 343 -1.95 -18.89 13.82
C HIS A 343 -0.78 -19.86 13.66
N LEU A 344 0.05 -19.62 12.64
CA LEU A 344 1.26 -20.37 12.34
C LEU A 344 2.47 -19.50 12.68
N ARG A 345 2.94 -19.63 13.92
CA ARG A 345 4.11 -18.89 14.43
C ARG A 345 5.38 -19.57 13.92
N ASN A 346 6.20 -18.87 13.15
CA ASN A 346 7.53 -19.36 12.76
C ASN A 346 8.59 -19.08 13.84
N ASP A 347 9.76 -19.69 13.70
CA ASP A 347 10.89 -19.54 14.63
C ASP A 347 11.44 -18.10 14.72
N HIS A 348 11.08 -17.23 13.76
CA HIS A 348 11.47 -15.83 13.71
C HIS A 348 10.42 -14.89 14.32
N GLY A 349 9.32 -15.43 14.86
CA GLY A 349 8.29 -14.65 15.54
C GLY A 349 7.15 -14.15 14.65
N SER A 350 7.18 -14.38 13.34
CA SER A 350 6.08 -14.00 12.44
C SER A 350 4.94 -15.02 12.53
N ASP A 351 3.69 -14.54 12.48
CA ASP A 351 2.50 -15.36 12.40
C ASP A 351 1.91 -15.28 10.99
N HIS A 352 1.61 -16.43 10.39
CA HIS A 352 0.69 -16.52 9.24
C HIS A 352 -0.67 -16.99 9.73
N VAL A 353 -1.75 -16.43 9.21
CA VAL A 353 -3.09 -16.70 9.74
C VAL A 353 -3.99 -17.33 8.70
N LEU A 354 -4.62 -18.42 9.12
CA LEU A 354 -5.61 -19.15 8.36
C LEU A 354 -6.92 -19.22 9.16
N ARG A 355 -8.06 -19.31 8.47
CA ARG A 355 -9.34 -19.68 9.09
C ARG A 355 -9.97 -20.85 8.38
N LEU A 356 -10.75 -21.63 9.13
CA LEU A 356 -11.46 -22.79 8.59
C LEU A 356 -12.71 -22.32 7.83
N LEU A 357 -12.93 -22.88 6.65
CA LEU A 357 -14.15 -22.75 5.88
C LEU A 357 -15.11 -23.88 6.26
N ALA A 358 -16.42 -23.62 6.14
CA ALA A 358 -17.47 -24.57 6.48
C ALA A 358 -17.37 -25.93 5.77
N ASN A 359 -16.71 -25.99 4.62
CA ASN A 359 -16.48 -27.19 3.83
C ASN A 359 -15.19 -27.96 4.23
N GLY A 360 -14.44 -27.48 5.23
CA GLY A 360 -13.20 -28.08 5.72
C GLY A 360 -11.92 -27.58 5.05
N ASP A 361 -12.02 -26.69 4.06
CA ASP A 361 -10.88 -25.99 3.48
C ASP A 361 -10.38 -24.88 4.41
N LEU A 362 -9.20 -24.31 4.13
CA LEU A 362 -8.68 -23.15 4.84
C LEU A 362 -8.71 -21.92 3.93
N LEU A 363 -8.91 -20.76 4.54
CA LEU A 363 -8.79 -19.45 3.91
C LEU A 363 -7.57 -18.73 4.48
N GLY A 364 -6.69 -18.27 3.59
CA GLY A 364 -5.64 -17.30 3.89
C GLY A 364 -6.24 -15.97 4.34
N MET A 365 -5.71 -15.42 5.43
CA MET A 365 -6.26 -14.22 6.05
C MET A 365 -5.38 -12.99 5.86
N ASP A 366 -4.21 -13.16 5.27
CA ASP A 366 -3.19 -12.10 5.13
C ASP A 366 -2.51 -12.14 3.76
N ALA A 367 -1.66 -11.14 3.48
CA ALA A 367 -0.92 -11.02 2.24
C ALA A 367 0.09 -12.17 2.00
N TRP A 368 0.57 -12.85 3.05
CA TRP A 368 1.54 -13.95 2.94
C TRP A 368 0.90 -15.26 2.51
N THR A 369 -0.23 -15.58 3.14
CA THR A 369 -1.16 -16.65 2.73
C THR A 369 -1.95 -16.27 1.48
N GLY A 370 -1.79 -15.03 1.03
CA GLY A 370 -2.25 -14.51 -0.26
C GLY A 370 -3.77 -14.45 -0.38
N TYR A 371 -4.50 -14.43 0.73
CA TYR A 371 -5.97 -14.53 0.74
C TYR A 371 -6.49 -15.76 -0.03
N GLN A 372 -5.74 -16.86 -0.03
CA GLN A 372 -6.03 -18.02 -0.88
C GLN A 372 -6.93 -19.06 -0.22
N ARG A 373 -7.61 -19.83 -1.05
CA ARG A 373 -8.26 -21.07 -0.63
C ARG A 373 -7.26 -22.21 -0.64
N TYR A 374 -7.03 -22.82 0.53
CA TYR A 374 -6.25 -24.02 0.66
C TYR A 374 -7.15 -25.24 0.79
N GLN A 375 -7.08 -26.14 -0.18
CA GLN A 375 -7.90 -27.35 -0.25
C GLN A 375 -7.19 -28.53 0.37
N ARG A 376 -7.93 -29.30 1.17
CA ARG A 376 -7.40 -30.50 1.81
C ARG A 376 -7.10 -31.59 0.76
N GLN A 377 -5.87 -32.08 0.76
CA GLN A 377 -5.43 -33.16 -0.12
C GLN A 377 -5.70 -34.52 0.54
N PRO A 378 -6.54 -35.39 -0.05
CA PRO A 378 -6.86 -36.69 0.53
C PRO A 378 -5.63 -37.61 0.57
N GLY A 379 -5.46 -38.33 1.68
CA GLY A 379 -4.45 -39.40 1.81
C GLY A 379 -2.98 -38.97 1.97
N ALA A 380 -2.68 -37.67 1.93
CA ALA A 380 -1.30 -37.17 1.97
C ALA A 380 -0.66 -37.20 3.37
N VAL A 381 -1.45 -37.12 4.44
CA VAL A 381 -1.00 -37.24 5.84
C VAL A 381 -2.01 -38.10 6.59
N ARG A 382 -1.51 -39.08 7.36
CA ARG A 382 -2.34 -39.86 8.28
C ARG A 382 -2.47 -39.07 9.58
N CYS A 383 -3.65 -38.52 9.80
CA CYS A 383 -4.04 -37.93 11.07
C CYS A 383 -4.58 -39.02 11.97
N GLU A 384 -4.24 -38.99 13.25
CA GLU A 384 -4.97 -39.79 14.23
C GLU A 384 -6.46 -39.45 14.16
N ALA A 385 -7.32 -40.48 14.11
CA ALA A 385 -8.76 -40.26 14.13
C ALA A 385 -9.13 -39.62 15.47
N ALA A 386 -9.86 -38.49 15.43
CA ALA A 386 -10.39 -37.88 16.64
C ALA A 386 -11.12 -38.96 17.47
N PRO A 387 -10.86 -39.08 18.78
CA PRO A 387 -11.47 -40.12 19.59
C PRO A 387 -12.99 -39.98 19.52
N THR A 388 -13.66 -41.02 19.04
CA THR A 388 -15.12 -41.12 19.10
C THR A 388 -15.52 -40.95 20.55
N ARG A 389 -16.24 -39.86 20.87
CA ARG A 389 -16.87 -39.71 22.19
C ARG A 389 -17.88 -40.82 22.32
N ASP A 390 -17.47 -41.93 22.93
CA ASP A 390 -18.37 -42.98 23.38
C ASP A 390 -19.35 -42.33 24.36
N THR A 391 -20.59 -42.17 23.92
CA THR A 391 -21.74 -41.94 24.80
C THR A 391 -21.94 -43.19 25.64
N ALA A 392 -21.17 -43.30 26.72
CA ALA A 392 -21.44 -44.30 27.75
C ALA A 392 -22.86 -44.06 28.33
N PRO A 393 -23.72 -45.09 28.40
CA PRO A 393 -25.04 -44.92 28.98
C PRO A 393 -24.91 -44.67 30.48
N SER A 394 -25.55 -43.59 30.94
CA SER A 394 -25.78 -43.29 32.34
C SER A 394 -26.49 -44.48 33.02
N ALA A 395 -25.73 -45.31 33.74
CA ALA A 395 -26.28 -46.25 34.69
C ALA A 395 -26.58 -45.50 35.98
N ARG A 396 -27.86 -45.15 36.19
CA ARG A 396 -28.36 -44.75 37.51
C ARG A 396 -28.33 -45.99 38.43
N ARG A 397 -27.77 -45.83 39.63
CA ARG A 397 -28.21 -46.53 40.84
C ARG A 397 -28.47 -45.48 41.90
#